data_AF-A0A1G0JMQ7-F1
#
_entry.id   AF-A0A1G0JMQ7-F1
#
_cell.length_a   1.000
_cell.length_b   1.000
_cell.length_c   1.000
_cell.angle_alpha   90.00
_cell.angle_beta   90.00
_cell.angle_gamma   90.00
#
_symmetry.space_group_name_H-M   'P 1'
#
loop_
_entity.id
_entity.type
_entity.pdbx_description
1 polymer ?
#
loop_
_entity_poly.entity_id
_entity_poly.type
_entity_poly.pdbx_seq_one_letter_code
_entity_poly.pdbx_strand_id
1 'polypeptide(L)'
;MTAKAIEVVRGSGNVFADFGYPNAAGEQLKALLAAQIINVLDRDAITVRQAGEHTGIAAADFSRIRQVKLDRFTIDRLITVLERLDQRVEVKLKVRPITRTAQPIMA
;
A
#
# COMPACT_ATOMS: atom_id res chain seq x y z
N MET A 1 35.57 -18.00 8.85
CA MET A 1 34.53 -17.06 8.41
C MET A 1 33.78 -16.60 9.66
N THR A 2 34.25 -15.53 10.31
CA THR A 2 33.54 -14.95 11.45
C THR A 2 32.35 -14.14 10.91
N ALA A 3 31.13 -14.59 11.23
CA ALA A 3 29.92 -13.88 10.83
C ALA A 3 29.90 -12.50 11.48
N LYS A 4 29.94 -11.45 10.66
CA LYS A 4 29.79 -10.07 11.11
C LYS A 4 28.39 -9.92 11.70
N ALA A 5 28.28 -9.44 12.93
CA ALA A 5 26.98 -9.19 13.55
C ALA A 5 26.21 -8.16 12.71
N ILE A 6 25.05 -8.56 12.21
CA ILE A 6 24.14 -7.67 11.48
C ILE A 6 23.38 -6.87 12.53
N GLU A 7 23.46 -5.55 12.44
CA GLU A 7 22.65 -4.66 13.26
C GLU A 7 21.17 -4.81 12.88
N VAL A 8 20.32 -5.10 13.87
CA VAL A 8 18.88 -5.23 13.69
C VAL A 8 18.21 -3.98 14.25
N VAL A 9 17.55 -3.22 13.37
CA VAL A 9 16.81 -2.01 13.74
C VAL A 9 15.31 -2.31 13.69
N ARG A 10 14.58 -1.86 14.71
CA ARG A 10 13.11 -1.97 14.74
C ARG A 10 12.49 -0.95 13.79
N GLY A 11 11.75 -1.43 12.78
CA GLY A 11 11.02 -0.56 11.86
C GLY A 11 9.90 0.23 12.54
N SER A 12 9.54 1.38 11.96
CA SER A 12 8.49 2.27 12.50
C SER A 12 7.07 1.73 12.32
N GLY A 13 6.92 0.66 11.53
CA GLY A 13 5.62 0.18 11.05
C GLY A 13 5.20 0.81 9.72
N ASN A 14 5.98 1.75 9.18
CA ASN A 14 5.88 2.22 7.81
C ASN A 14 7.24 2.05 7.12
N VAL A 15 7.37 0.98 6.33
CA VAL A 15 8.60 0.67 5.60
C VAL A 15 9.00 1.80 4.65
N PHE A 16 8.05 2.46 4.00
CA PHE A 16 8.35 3.59 3.10
C PHE A 16 8.95 4.78 3.87
N ALA A 17 8.49 5.01 5.11
CA ALA A 17 9.07 6.06 5.96
C ALA A 17 10.47 5.68 6.42
N ASP A 18 10.68 4.41 6.78
CA ASP A 18 11.98 3.87 7.19
C ASP A 18 13.04 4.02 6.08
N PHE A 19 12.61 3.93 4.81
CA PHE A 19 13.45 4.15 3.61
C PHE A 19 13.42 5.59 3.07
N GLY A 20 12.80 6.55 3.76
CA GLY A 20 12.84 7.97 3.40
C GLY A 20 12.01 8.38 2.18
N TYR A 21 10.97 7.62 1.84
CA TYR A 21 10.08 7.98 0.73
C TYR A 21 9.32 9.28 1.02
N PRO A 22 9.29 10.26 0.10
CA PRO A 22 8.62 11.55 0.33
C PRO A 22 7.13 11.44 0.65
N ASN A 23 6.44 10.46 0.05
CA ASN A 23 5.02 10.18 0.25
C ASN A 23 4.78 8.85 0.98
N ALA A 24 5.57 8.57 2.01
CA ALA A 24 5.54 7.29 2.72
C ALA A 24 4.14 6.87 3.21
N ALA A 25 3.32 7.82 3.68
CA ALA A 25 1.95 7.51 4.11
C ALA A 25 1.05 7.09 2.94
N GLY A 26 1.15 7.76 1.80
CA GLY A 26 0.39 7.42 0.60
C GLY A 26 0.81 6.08 0.00
N GLU A 27 2.11 5.80 -0.05
CA GLU A 27 2.63 4.50 -0.51
C GLU A 27 2.20 3.35 0.41
N GLN A 28 2.26 3.57 1.73
CA GLN A 28 1.75 2.59 2.69
C GLN A 28 0.25 2.32 2.50
N LEU A 29 -0.56 3.37 2.33
CA LEU A 29 -2.00 3.22 2.12
C LEU A 29 -2.30 2.45 0.83
N LYS A 30 -1.62 2.76 -0.28
CA LYS A 30 -1.75 1.99 -1.54
C LYS A 30 -1.38 0.52 -1.33
N ALA A 31 -0.26 0.23 -0.65
CA ALA A 31 0.17 -1.14 -0.39
C ALA A 31 -0.83 -1.91 0.48
N LEU A 32 -1.39 -1.28 1.52
CA LEU A 32 -2.41 -1.89 2.38
C LEU A 32 -3.70 -2.19 1.61
N LEU A 33 -4.18 -1.25 0.79
CA LEU A 33 -5.36 -1.46 -0.06
C LEU A 33 -5.13 -2.58 -1.08
N ALA A 34 -3.97 -2.60 -1.74
CA ALA A 34 -3.59 -3.66 -2.66
C ALA A 34 -3.54 -5.04 -1.96
N ALA A 35 -3.00 -5.11 -0.74
CA ALA A 35 -3.00 -6.32 0.05
C ALA A 35 -4.43 -6.80 0.36
N GLN A 36 -5.37 -5.89 0.69
CA GLN A 36 -6.78 -6.27 0.89
C GLN A 36 -7.41 -6.82 -0.40
N ILE A 37 -7.12 -6.22 -1.56
CA ILE A 37 -7.59 -6.73 -2.85
C ILE A 37 -7.05 -8.15 -3.09
N ILE A 38 -5.74 -8.37 -2.91
CA ILE A 38 -5.12 -9.69 -3.07
C ILE A 38 -5.77 -10.72 -2.13
N ASN A 39 -5.98 -10.35 -0.86
CA ASN A 39 -6.63 -11.23 0.12
C ASN A 39 -8.04 -11.64 -0.31
N VAL A 40 -8.82 -10.72 -0.87
CA VAL A 40 -10.17 -11.02 -1.39
C VAL A 40 -10.08 -12.00 -2.56
N LEU A 41 -9.18 -11.73 -3.52
CA LEU A 41 -8.97 -12.62 -4.67
C LEU A 41 -8.54 -14.03 -4.23
N ASP A 42 -7.69 -14.13 -3.20
CA ASP A 42 -7.18 -15.39 -2.67
C ASP A 42 -8.23 -16.17 -1.88
N ARG A 43 -8.91 -15.49 -0.96
CA ARG A 43 -9.98 -16.09 -0.13
C ARG A 43 -11.09 -16.67 -1.00
N ASP A 44 -11.47 -15.95 -2.06
CA ASP A 44 -12.58 -16.34 -2.93
C ASP A 44 -12.11 -17.22 -4.10
N ALA A 45 -10.80 -17.53 -4.17
CA ALA A 45 -10.15 -18.34 -5.20
C ALA A 45 -10.45 -17.88 -6.64
N ILE A 46 -10.67 -16.57 -6.83
CA ILE A 46 -11.00 -16.00 -8.14
C ILE A 46 -9.74 -15.65 -8.92
N THR A 47 -9.68 -16.14 -10.15
CA THR A 47 -8.61 -15.77 -11.08
C THR A 47 -8.73 -14.32 -11.50
N VAL A 48 -7.61 -13.78 -11.98
CA VAL A 48 -7.50 -12.42 -12.52
C VAL A 48 -8.53 -12.15 -13.63
N ARG A 49 -8.83 -13.18 -14.44
CA ARG A 49 -9.79 -13.10 -15.54
C ARG A 49 -11.23 -13.07 -15.02
N GLN A 50 -11.57 -13.97 -14.09
CA GLN A 50 -12.89 -13.97 -13.45
C GLN A 50 -13.14 -12.68 -12.68
N ALA A 51 -12.15 -12.14 -11.98
CA ALA A 51 -12.25 -10.84 -11.32
C ALA A 51 -12.56 -9.74 -12.34
N GLY A 52 -11.92 -9.76 -13.52
CA GLY A 52 -12.22 -8.79 -14.58
C GLY A 52 -13.63 -8.93 -15.14
N GLU A 53 -14.09 -10.15 -15.38
CA GLU A 53 -15.45 -10.44 -15.85
C GLU A 53 -16.52 -10.02 -14.81
N HIS A 54 -16.27 -10.26 -13.52
CA HIS A 54 -17.20 -9.93 -12.43
C HIS A 54 -17.27 -8.42 -12.16
N THR A 55 -16.14 -7.73 -12.16
CA THR A 55 -16.06 -6.31 -11.76
C THR A 55 -16.16 -5.31 -12.91
N GLY A 56 -15.98 -5.77 -14.15
CA GLY A 56 -15.81 -4.91 -15.34
C GLY A 56 -14.46 -4.18 -15.37
N ILE A 57 -13.53 -4.48 -14.46
CA ILE A 57 -12.18 -3.91 -14.44
C ILE A 57 -11.26 -4.77 -15.31
N ALA A 58 -10.30 -4.16 -16.02
CA ALA A 58 -9.38 -4.91 -16.85
C ALA A 58 -8.62 -5.97 -16.04
N ALA A 59 -8.60 -7.22 -16.50
CA ALA A 59 -7.83 -8.31 -15.88
C ALA A 59 -6.35 -7.92 -15.66
N ALA A 60 -5.76 -7.18 -16.60
CA ALA A 60 -4.39 -6.69 -16.47
C ALA A 60 -4.18 -5.80 -15.23
N ASP A 61 -5.21 -5.09 -14.74
CA ASP A 61 -5.11 -4.28 -13.53
C ASP A 61 -4.97 -5.16 -12.29
N PHE A 62 -5.80 -6.19 -12.16
CA PHE A 62 -5.68 -7.18 -11.08
C PHE A 62 -4.32 -7.89 -11.09
N SER A 63 -3.78 -8.22 -12.27
CA SER A 63 -2.43 -8.80 -12.38
C SER A 63 -1.36 -7.87 -11.82
N ARG A 64 -1.44 -6.56 -12.12
CA ARG A 64 -0.47 -5.58 -11.60
C ARG A 64 -0.62 -5.36 -10.10
N ILE A 65 -1.85 -5.38 -9.57
CA ILE A 65 -2.10 -5.32 -8.12
C ILE A 65 -1.46 -6.52 -7.43
N ARG A 66 -1.65 -7.74 -7.94
CA ARG A 66 -0.99 -8.97 -7.44
C ARG A 66 0.53 -8.89 -7.46
N GLN A 67 1.10 -8.21 -8.46
CA GLN A 67 2.54 -7.98 -8.57
C GLN A 67 3.02 -6.75 -7.78
N VAL A 68 2.15 -6.08 -7.04
CA VAL A 68 2.44 -4.85 -6.27
C VAL A 68 3.02 -3.74 -7.16
N LYS A 69 2.62 -3.69 -8.43
CA LYS A 69 2.98 -2.63 -9.39
C LYS A 69 1.95 -1.50 -9.31
N LEU A 70 2.10 -0.66 -8.28
CA LEU A 70 1.09 0.31 -7.84
C LEU A 70 1.31 1.74 -8.34
N ASP A 71 2.37 2.01 -9.12
CA ASP A 71 2.79 3.37 -9.51
C ASP A 71 1.69 4.19 -10.20
N ARG A 72 0.84 3.52 -10.98
CA ARG A 72 -0.26 4.13 -11.74
C ARG A 72 -1.62 4.05 -11.07
N PHE A 73 -1.71 3.44 -9.90
CA PHE A 73 -2.95 3.31 -9.16
C PHE A 73 -3.07 4.43 -8.15
N THR A 74 -4.14 5.20 -8.25
CA THR A 74 -4.54 6.13 -7.18
C THR A 74 -5.17 5.35 -6.03
N ILE A 75 -5.20 5.95 -4.84
CA ILE A 75 -5.90 5.39 -3.67
C ILE A 75 -7.37 5.17 -4.00
N ASP A 76 -8.01 6.18 -4.61
CA ASP A 76 -9.40 6.12 -5.07
C ASP A 76 -9.64 4.92 -6.00
N ARG A 77 -8.76 4.69 -6.98
CA ARG A 77 -8.88 3.55 -7.89
C ARG A 77 -8.81 2.21 -7.16
N LEU A 78 -7.96 2.08 -6.14
CA LEU A 78 -7.87 0.85 -5.34
C LEU A 78 -9.12 0.65 -4.47
N ILE A 79 -9.70 1.73 -3.93
CA ILE A 79 -10.98 1.69 -3.21
C ILE A 79 -12.10 1.23 -4.14
N THR A 80 -12.20 1.80 -5.35
CA THR A 80 -13.19 1.35 -6.35
C THR A 80 -13.04 -0.12 -6.69
N VAL A 81 -11.81 -0.65 -6.77
CA VAL A 81 -11.59 -2.09 -7.01
C VAL A 81 -12.17 -2.92 -5.86
N LEU A 82 -11.96 -2.53 -4.61
CA LEU A 82 -12.53 -3.22 -3.44
C LEU A 82 -14.06 -3.17 -3.45
N GLU A 83 -14.66 -2.02 -3.71
CA GLU A 83 -16.12 -1.86 -3.80
C GLU A 83 -16.73 -2.71 -4.91
N ARG A 84 -16.04 -2.82 -6.06
CA ARG A 84 -16.45 -3.70 -7.17
C ARG A 84 -16.25 -5.18 -6.87
N LEU A 85 -15.44 -5.53 -5.88
CA LEU A 85 -15.31 -6.88 -5.32
C LEU A 85 -16.27 -7.08 -4.13
N ASP A 86 -17.35 -6.31 -4.07
CA ASP A 86 -18.38 -6.34 -3.02
C ASP A 86 -17.84 -6.14 -1.60
N GLN A 87 -16.72 -5.43 -1.46
CA GLN A 87 -16.16 -5.08 -0.17
C GLN A 87 -16.58 -3.67 0.24
N ARG A 88 -16.95 -3.50 1.51
CA ARG A 88 -17.16 -2.19 2.10
C ARG A 88 -15.84 -1.65 2.64
N VAL A 89 -15.45 -0.45 2.21
CA VAL A 89 -14.25 0.23 2.70
C VAL A 89 -14.63 1.28 3.74
N GLU A 90 -14.05 1.17 4.94
CA GLU A 90 -14.14 2.19 5.99
C GLU A 90 -12.75 2.74 6.31
N VAL A 91 -12.62 4.06 6.35
CA VAL A 91 -11.32 4.72 6.55
C VAL A 91 -11.30 5.46 7.88
N LYS A 92 -10.31 5.13 8.73
CA LYS A 92 -10.00 5.87 9.95
C LYS A 92 -8.66 6.57 9.78
N LEU A 93 -8.67 7.90 9.78
CA LEU A 93 -7.47 8.72 9.62
C LEU A 93 -7.07 9.36 10.94
N LYS A 94 -5.76 9.35 11.21
CA LYS A 94 -5.14 10.09 12.31
C LYS A 94 -4.14 11.07 11.72
N VAL A 95 -4.42 12.37 11.88
CA VAL A 95 -3.54 13.45 11.43
C VAL A 95 -2.84 14.06 12.65
N ARG A 96 -1.55 14.37 12.51
CA ARG A 96 -0.78 15.07 13.54
C ARG A 96 0.01 16.22 12.89
N PRO A 97 0.21 17.34 13.59
CA PRO A 97 1.11 18.39 13.12
C PRO A 97 2.53 17.85 12.93
N ILE A 98 3.19 18.25 11.85
CA ILE A 98 4.62 18.01 11.67
C ILE A 98 5.34 19.03 12.52
N THR A 99 5.96 18.59 13.62
CA THR A 99 6.88 19.45 14.37
C THR A 99 8.15 19.61 13.54
N ARG A 100 8.25 20.69 12.76
CA ARG A 100 9.53 21.11 12.19
C ARG A 100 10.33 21.70 13.34
N THR A 101 11.26 20.94 13.89
CA THR A 101 12.30 21.51 14.74
C THR A 101 13.02 22.55 13.89
N ALA A 102 12.89 23.83 14.24
CA ALA A 102 13.65 24.88 13.59
C ALA A 102 15.14 24.54 13.76
N GLN A 103 15.84 24.28 12.67
CA GLN A 103 17.30 24.30 12.70
C GLN A 103 17.70 25.72 13.11
N PRO A 104 18.55 25.88 14.16
CA PRO A 104 19.08 27.19 14.48
C PRO A 104 19.76 27.73 13.23
N ILE A 105 19.36 28.92 12.80
CA ILE A 105 20.10 29.65 11.78
C ILE A 105 21.48 29.87 12.40
N MET A 106 22.49 29.15 11.90
CA MET A 106 23.87 29.40 12.32
C MET A 106 24.22 30.79 11.79
N ALA A 107 24.33 31.74 12.72
CA ALA A 107 24.85 33.08 12.49
C ALA A 107 26.37 33.04 12.28
#